data_AF-A0A2S7YGJ0-F1
#
_entry.id   AF-A0A2S7YGJ0-F1
#
_cell.length_a   1.000
_cell.length_b   1.000
_cell.length_c   1.000
_cell.angle_alpha   90.00
_cell.angle_beta   90.00
_cell.angle_gamma   90.00
#
_symmetry.space_group_name_H-M   'P 1'
#
loop_
_entity.id
_entity.type
_entity.pdbx_description
1 polymer ?
#
loop_
_entity_poly.entity_id
_entity_poly.type
_entity_poly.pdbx_seq_one_letter_code
_entity_poly.pdbx_strand_id
1 'polypeptide(L)'
;MFLIFDLVPGNPLTDNRLERLAEADDATQRPFFLQLIGYLQELRDLEFPAIGSLMPTTDDTPAVGNILSFSADKYQLEKPPCTSAKEYMSLQYDVLVRHVAEPAPDFSVANCRYELFALHTLREPFREFFQSHRESGPFVLHHPDLQPCNILVDEELRITGIIDWEFAHTIPAQLFTPPLWVIYPKQNFRELSLTFVKTLFSQPKHERLCRQWYNGSKFHLEFFFARLIRHSGDLNEAFMEYLRKHLNADSDQAESEFFERHPEVAVEAEQKALQNAQWKLYPKESEAHR
;
A
#
# COMPACT_ATOMS: atom_id res chain seq x y z
N MET A 1 17.84 18.66 -10.09
CA MET A 1 18.73 17.49 -10.25
C MET A 1 18.16 16.65 -11.37
N PHE A 2 18.98 16.10 -12.27
CA PHE A 2 18.55 15.15 -13.29
C PHE A 2 19.40 13.89 -13.19
N LEU A 3 18.81 12.75 -13.50
CA LEU A 3 19.49 11.47 -13.58
C LEU A 3 19.41 10.98 -15.04
N ILE A 4 20.51 10.41 -15.54
CA ILE A 4 20.59 9.84 -16.89
C ILE A 4 20.85 8.35 -16.70
N PHE A 5 20.05 7.53 -17.36
CA PHE A 5 20.15 6.08 -17.31
C PHE A 5 20.04 5.50 -18.72
N ASP A 6 20.43 4.25 -18.87
CA ASP A 6 20.14 3.50 -20.09
C ASP A 6 18.64 3.37 -20.31
N LEU A 7 18.21 3.49 -21.57
CA LEU A 7 16.81 3.28 -21.94
C LEU A 7 16.47 1.80 -21.76
N VAL A 8 15.57 1.51 -20.82
CA VAL A 8 14.97 0.19 -20.69
C VAL A 8 13.96 0.00 -21.82
N PRO A 9 14.12 -1.01 -22.70
CA PRO A 9 13.23 -1.21 -23.83
C PRO A 9 11.83 -1.64 -23.38
N GLY A 10 10.83 -1.44 -24.24
CA GLY A 10 9.44 -1.81 -23.98
C GLY A 10 8.53 -0.61 -23.74
N ASN A 11 7.26 -0.88 -23.49
CA ASN A 11 6.24 0.14 -23.26
C ASN A 11 5.54 -0.11 -21.91
N PRO A 12 5.13 0.95 -21.18
CA PRO A 12 4.31 0.80 -19.99
C PRO A 12 3.08 -0.10 -20.23
N LEU A 13 2.77 -0.97 -19.26
CA LEU A 13 1.56 -1.78 -19.25
C LEU A 13 0.35 -0.90 -18.89
N THR A 14 -0.03 -0.02 -19.82
CA THR A 14 -1.21 0.84 -19.73
C THR A 14 -2.50 0.02 -19.66
N ASP A 15 -3.63 0.64 -19.30
CA ASP A 15 -4.94 -0.03 -19.22
C ASP A 15 -5.25 -0.84 -20.50
N ASN A 16 -4.97 -0.30 -21.70
CA ASN A 16 -5.17 -1.03 -22.97
C ASN A 16 -4.29 -2.29 -23.10
N ARG A 17 -3.04 -2.26 -22.63
CA ARG A 17 -2.16 -3.45 -22.67
C ARG A 17 -2.50 -4.44 -21.56
N LEU A 18 -3.00 -3.96 -20.42
CA LEU A 18 -3.53 -4.80 -19.35
C LEU A 18 -4.81 -5.52 -19.78
N GLU A 19 -5.70 -4.85 -20.52
CA GLU A 19 -6.86 -5.46 -21.18
C GLU A 19 -6.43 -6.54 -22.17
N ARG A 20 -5.46 -6.24 -23.05
CA ARG A 20 -4.87 -7.25 -23.95
C ARG A 20 -4.33 -8.45 -23.19
N LEU A 21 -3.66 -8.25 -22.04
CA LEU A 21 -3.18 -9.33 -21.20
C LEU A 21 -4.34 -10.16 -20.62
N ALA A 22 -5.40 -9.50 -20.15
CA ALA A 22 -6.59 -10.15 -19.59
C ALA A 22 -7.35 -11.00 -20.62
N GLU A 23 -7.37 -10.58 -21.88
CA GLU A 23 -8.01 -11.30 -23.00
C GLU A 23 -7.11 -12.36 -23.64
N ALA A 24 -5.80 -12.33 -23.37
CA ALA A 24 -4.85 -13.26 -23.95
C ALA A 24 -5.00 -14.68 -23.37
N ASP A 25 -4.45 -15.65 -24.10
CA ASP A 25 -4.43 -17.04 -23.69
C ASP A 25 -3.37 -17.33 -22.61
N ASP A 26 -3.42 -18.55 -22.06
CA ASP A 26 -2.45 -19.02 -21.07
C ASP A 26 -0.99 -18.95 -21.58
N ALA A 27 -0.78 -19.07 -22.90
CA ALA A 27 0.55 -18.99 -23.50
C ALA A 27 1.17 -17.58 -23.38
N THR A 28 0.34 -16.55 -23.18
CA THR A 28 0.76 -15.16 -22.97
C THR A 28 0.70 -14.77 -21.49
N GLN A 29 -0.41 -15.08 -20.81
CA GLN A 29 -0.61 -14.70 -19.41
C GLN A 29 0.40 -15.36 -18.47
N ARG A 30 0.66 -16.67 -18.67
CA ARG A 30 1.51 -17.43 -17.76
C ARG A 30 2.97 -16.95 -17.78
N PRO A 31 3.63 -16.74 -18.94
CA PRO A 31 4.98 -16.18 -18.96
C PRO A 31 5.09 -14.81 -18.28
N PHE A 32 4.13 -13.90 -18.52
CA PHE A 32 4.10 -12.60 -17.85
C PHE A 32 4.11 -12.75 -16.33
N PHE A 33 3.20 -13.58 -15.78
CA PHE A 33 3.14 -13.77 -14.32
C PHE A 33 4.34 -14.53 -13.77
N LEU A 34 4.94 -15.46 -14.53
CA LEU A 34 6.20 -16.09 -14.13
C LEU A 34 7.33 -15.08 -13.97
N GLN A 35 7.42 -14.09 -14.87
CA GLN A 35 8.41 -13.02 -14.76
C GLN A 35 8.09 -12.12 -13.55
N LEU A 36 6.84 -11.69 -13.39
CA LEU A 36 6.44 -10.84 -12.26
C LEU A 36 6.73 -11.51 -10.91
N ILE A 37 6.39 -12.79 -10.77
CA ILE A 37 6.69 -13.58 -9.56
C ILE A 37 8.20 -13.71 -9.36
N GLY A 38 8.97 -13.88 -10.44
CA GLY A 38 10.43 -13.86 -10.40
C GLY A 38 10.99 -12.58 -9.79
N TYR A 39 10.57 -11.42 -10.29
CA TYR A 39 11.00 -10.12 -9.75
C TYR A 39 10.58 -9.93 -8.29
N LEU A 40 9.36 -10.33 -7.93
CA LEU A 40 8.90 -10.26 -6.53
C LEU A 40 9.69 -11.20 -5.62
N GLN A 41 10.13 -12.36 -6.12
CA GLN A 41 11.02 -13.25 -5.37
C GLN A 41 12.39 -12.61 -5.16
N GLU A 42 12.98 -12.02 -6.19
CA GLU A 42 14.27 -11.33 -6.09
C GLU A 42 14.21 -10.21 -5.04
N LEU A 43 13.17 -9.37 -5.08
CA LEU A 43 12.94 -8.34 -4.06
C LEU A 43 12.76 -8.92 -2.66
N ARG A 44 12.03 -10.03 -2.54
CA ARG A 44 11.84 -10.70 -1.25
C ARG A 44 13.15 -11.19 -0.66
N ASP A 45 14.12 -11.57 -1.47
CA ASP A 45 15.41 -12.10 -1.01
C ASP A 45 16.41 -11.00 -0.64
N LEU A 46 16.15 -9.74 -0.98
CA LEU A 46 16.92 -8.58 -0.54
C LEU A 46 16.53 -8.18 0.89
N GLU A 47 17.23 -8.74 1.88
CA GLU A 47 17.01 -8.48 3.31
C GLU A 47 17.99 -7.44 3.89
N PHE A 48 17.48 -6.53 4.72
CA PHE A 48 18.21 -5.40 5.28
C PHE A 48 18.08 -5.36 6.82
N PRO A 49 19.04 -4.74 7.53
CA PRO A 49 19.06 -4.71 8.99
C PRO A 49 18.05 -3.72 9.61
N ALA A 50 17.53 -2.78 8.83
CA ALA A 50 16.60 -1.75 9.28
C ALA A 50 15.59 -1.42 8.18
N ILE A 51 14.53 -0.71 8.58
CA ILE A 51 13.50 -0.12 7.74
C ILE A 51 13.94 1.30 7.37
N GLY A 52 14.21 1.54 6.10
CA GLY A 52 14.62 2.85 5.58
C GLY A 52 14.80 2.84 4.06
N SER A 53 15.09 4.00 3.48
CA SER A 53 15.44 4.10 2.06
C SER A 53 16.91 3.78 1.84
N LEU A 54 17.21 3.18 0.70
CA LEU A 54 18.60 2.85 0.32
C LEU A 54 19.31 4.12 -0.14
N MET A 55 20.43 4.45 0.52
CA MET A 55 21.23 5.63 0.24
C MET A 55 22.59 5.21 -0.34
N PRO A 56 23.11 5.94 -1.33
CA PRO A 56 24.44 5.68 -1.86
C PRO A 56 25.49 5.88 -0.76
N THR A 57 26.50 5.02 -0.76
CA THR A 57 27.67 5.17 0.10
C THR A 57 28.93 5.29 -0.75
N THR A 58 30.08 5.45 -0.11
CA THR A 58 31.38 5.40 -0.80
C THR A 58 31.77 3.99 -1.23
N ASP A 59 31.12 2.96 -0.68
CA ASP A 59 31.34 1.56 -1.02
C ASP A 59 30.22 1.10 -1.97
N ASP A 60 30.42 -0.01 -2.69
CA ASP A 60 29.38 -0.62 -3.56
C ASP A 60 28.19 -1.22 -2.78
N THR A 61 28.05 -0.91 -1.49
CA THR A 61 26.94 -1.38 -0.64
C THR A 61 26.09 -0.17 -0.19
N PRO A 62 24.77 -0.17 -0.44
CA PRO A 62 23.91 0.91 0.00
C PRO A 62 23.74 0.90 1.53
N ALA A 63 23.65 2.08 2.14
CA ALA A 63 23.27 2.23 3.54
C ALA A 63 21.74 2.38 3.66
N VAL A 64 21.19 2.03 4.81
CA VAL A 64 19.78 2.28 5.12
C VAL A 64 19.68 3.65 5.81
N GLY A 65 19.10 4.63 5.13
CA GLY A 65 18.87 5.99 5.62
C GLY A 65 17.41 6.23 6.05
N ASN A 66 17.05 7.50 6.16
CA ASN A 66 15.67 7.91 6.50
C ASN A 66 14.66 7.30 5.52
N ILE A 67 13.45 7.00 6.01
CA ILE A 67 12.35 6.50 5.19
C ILE A 67 11.85 7.66 4.31
N LEU A 68 12.19 7.59 3.03
CA LEU A 68 11.59 8.44 1.99
C LEU A 68 10.33 7.73 1.49
N SER A 69 9.17 8.36 1.69
CA SER A 69 7.88 7.87 1.18
C SER A 69 7.05 9.01 0.63
N PHE A 70 6.11 8.73 -0.28
CA PHE A 70 5.15 9.74 -0.77
C PHE A 70 4.51 10.52 0.37
N SER A 71 4.08 9.83 1.44
CA SER A 71 3.50 10.47 2.61
C SER A 71 4.52 11.27 3.42
N ALA A 72 5.78 10.81 3.52
CA ALA A 72 6.83 11.58 4.19
C ALA A 72 7.14 12.87 3.44
N ASP A 73 7.20 12.82 2.10
CA ASP A 73 7.39 13.99 1.25
C ASP A 73 6.21 14.97 1.35
N LYS A 74 4.98 14.47 1.15
CA LYS A 74 3.73 15.24 1.21
C LYS A 74 3.61 16.04 2.52
N TYR A 75 3.93 15.41 3.65
CA TYR A 75 3.82 16.01 4.98
C TYR A 75 5.13 16.61 5.51
N GLN A 76 6.20 16.63 4.70
CA GLN A 76 7.54 17.11 5.09
C GLN A 76 8.04 16.48 6.39
N LEU A 77 7.90 15.15 6.51
CA LEU A 77 8.26 14.40 7.69
C LEU A 77 9.66 13.83 7.56
N GLU A 78 10.51 14.11 8.54
CA GLU A 78 11.73 13.35 8.75
C GLU A 78 11.41 12.07 9.49
N LYS A 79 11.65 10.92 8.84
CA LYS A 79 11.42 9.59 9.40
C LYS A 79 12.76 8.85 9.48
N PRO A 80 13.41 8.83 10.65
CA PRO A 80 14.64 8.06 10.83
C PRO A 80 14.43 6.58 10.51
N PRO A 81 15.49 5.85 10.11
CA PRO A 81 15.40 4.42 9.96
C PRO A 81 15.05 3.76 11.30
N CYS A 82 14.22 2.72 11.26
CA CYS A 82 13.84 1.97 12.46
C CYS A 82 14.10 0.47 12.32
N THR A 83 14.36 -0.22 13.43
CA THR A 83 14.63 -1.67 13.44
C THR A 83 13.49 -2.46 14.07
N SER A 84 12.31 -1.85 14.18
CA SER A 84 11.10 -2.45 14.75
C SER A 84 9.94 -2.31 13.79
N ALA A 85 9.35 -3.44 13.40
CA ALA A 85 8.13 -3.48 12.61
C ALA A 85 6.95 -2.79 13.33
N LYS A 86 6.93 -2.80 14.67
CA LYS A 86 5.93 -2.13 15.48
C LYS A 86 6.09 -0.62 15.48
N GLU A 87 7.34 -0.14 15.55
CA GLU A 87 7.64 1.28 15.38
C GLU A 87 7.22 1.75 13.98
N TYR A 88 7.54 0.97 12.94
CA TYR A 88 7.07 1.24 11.58
C TYR A 88 5.55 1.32 11.48
N MET A 89 4.80 0.36 12.04
CA MET A 89 3.34 0.42 12.04
C MET A 89 2.79 1.67 12.74
N SER A 90 3.43 2.09 13.83
CA SER A 90 3.07 3.33 14.53
C SER A 90 3.29 4.56 13.63
N LEU A 91 4.44 4.62 12.93
CA LEU A 91 4.73 5.67 11.95
C LEU A 91 3.72 5.69 10.78
N GLN A 92 3.22 4.54 10.36
CA GLN A 92 2.20 4.47 9.30
C GLN A 92 0.81 4.86 9.80
N TYR A 93 0.45 4.50 11.03
CA TYR A 93 -0.80 4.99 11.65
C TYR A 93 -0.79 6.51 11.80
N ASP A 94 0.35 7.09 12.19
CA ASP A 94 0.55 8.55 12.26
C ASP A 94 0.40 9.25 10.90
N VAL A 95 0.69 8.55 9.79
CA VAL A 95 0.41 9.03 8.43
C VAL A 95 -1.09 9.01 8.15
N LEU A 96 -1.80 7.96 8.55
CA LEU A 96 -3.27 7.88 8.40
C LEU A 96 -3.96 9.00 9.21
N VAL A 97 -3.53 9.24 10.46
CA VAL A 97 -4.06 10.36 11.27
C VAL A 97 -3.88 11.69 10.55
N ARG A 98 -2.70 11.94 9.95
CA ARG A 98 -2.45 13.17 9.19
C ARG A 98 -3.32 13.27 7.94
N HIS A 99 -3.49 12.16 7.23
CA HIS A 99 -4.36 12.11 6.06
C HIS A 99 -5.82 12.43 6.41
N VAL A 100 -6.35 11.83 7.47
CA VAL A 100 -7.69 12.12 7.98
C VAL A 100 -7.80 13.56 8.48
N ALA A 101 -6.73 14.18 8.96
CA ALA A 101 -6.75 15.59 9.37
C ALA A 101 -6.82 16.57 8.18
N GLU A 102 -6.54 16.13 6.94
CA GLU A 102 -6.55 17.01 5.77
C GLU A 102 -7.96 17.54 5.46
N PRO A 103 -8.09 18.80 4.99
CA PRO A 103 -9.36 19.32 4.52
C PRO A 103 -9.88 18.50 3.33
N ALA A 104 -11.13 18.06 3.42
CA ALA A 104 -11.83 17.34 2.36
C ALA A 104 -13.12 18.11 2.01
N PRO A 105 -13.09 19.05 1.05
CA PRO A 105 -14.17 20.02 0.82
C PRO A 105 -15.54 19.42 0.54
N ASP A 106 -15.56 18.19 0.00
CA ASP A 106 -16.79 17.49 -0.38
C ASP A 106 -17.27 16.52 0.70
N PHE A 107 -16.59 16.42 1.84
CA PHE A 107 -17.01 15.55 2.93
C PHE A 107 -18.11 16.21 3.77
N SER A 108 -19.25 15.53 3.83
CA SER A 108 -20.32 15.82 4.78
C SER A 108 -19.94 15.44 6.21
N VAL A 109 -20.77 15.80 7.19
CA VAL A 109 -20.63 15.32 8.58
C VAL A 109 -20.61 13.78 8.63
N ALA A 110 -21.47 13.11 7.86
CA ALA A 110 -21.51 11.64 7.81
C ALA A 110 -20.19 11.05 7.26
N ASN A 111 -19.57 11.69 6.25
CA ASN A 111 -18.27 11.25 5.76
C ASN A 111 -17.16 11.44 6.80
N CYS A 112 -17.13 12.59 7.48
CA CYS A 112 -16.16 12.85 8.56
C CYS A 112 -16.35 11.88 9.73
N ARG A 113 -17.59 11.55 10.08
CA ARG A 113 -17.90 10.57 11.11
C ARG A 113 -17.37 9.18 10.74
N TYR A 114 -17.66 8.71 9.54
CA TYR A 114 -17.21 7.40 9.08
C TYR A 114 -15.68 7.30 9.05
N GLU A 115 -15.01 8.35 8.58
CA GLU A 115 -13.54 8.41 8.51
C GLU A 115 -12.90 8.37 9.91
N LEU A 116 -13.44 9.14 10.87
CA LEU A 116 -12.97 9.11 12.26
C LEU A 116 -13.28 7.77 12.93
N PHE A 117 -14.47 7.21 12.70
CA PHE A 117 -14.83 5.87 13.17
C PHE A 117 -13.83 4.82 12.68
N ALA A 118 -13.48 4.85 11.38
CA ALA A 118 -12.47 3.99 10.80
C ALA A 118 -11.10 4.19 11.46
N LEU A 119 -10.63 5.44 11.54
CA LEU A 119 -9.33 5.78 12.12
C LEU A 119 -9.19 5.30 13.57
N HIS A 120 -10.20 5.56 14.40
CA HIS A 120 -10.19 5.18 15.82
C HIS A 120 -10.28 3.66 16.00
N THR A 121 -11.11 2.98 15.20
CA THR A 121 -11.27 1.52 15.26
C THR A 121 -9.99 0.79 14.84
N LEU A 122 -9.21 1.36 13.92
CA LEU A 122 -7.96 0.77 13.44
C LEU A 122 -6.75 1.04 14.35
N ARG A 123 -6.89 1.87 15.40
CA ARG A 123 -5.78 2.22 16.29
C ARG A 123 -5.13 1.00 16.94
N GLU A 124 -5.92 0.18 17.62
CA GLU A 124 -5.40 -1.03 18.28
C GLU A 124 -4.94 -2.07 17.25
N PRO A 125 -5.69 -2.38 16.17
CA PRO A 125 -5.19 -3.25 15.11
C PRO A 125 -3.80 -2.87 14.57
N PHE A 126 -3.52 -1.58 14.33
CA PHE A 126 -2.17 -1.13 13.92
C PHE A 126 -1.11 -1.38 15.00
N ARG A 127 -1.46 -1.15 16.27
CA ARG A 127 -0.56 -1.35 17.43
C ARG A 127 -0.26 -2.82 17.70
N GLU A 128 -1.24 -3.69 17.45
CA GLU A 128 -1.21 -5.10 17.81
C GLU A 128 -0.75 -6.02 16.67
N PHE A 129 -0.72 -5.52 15.42
CA PHE A 129 -0.37 -6.34 14.25
C PHE A 129 0.99 -7.06 14.37
N PHE A 130 1.98 -6.40 14.97
CA PHE A 130 3.28 -6.99 15.28
C PHE A 130 3.47 -7.15 16.79
N GLN A 131 2.79 -8.12 17.40
CA GLN A 131 3.09 -8.62 18.74
C GLN A 131 3.86 -9.95 18.62
N SER A 132 5.21 -9.97 18.75
CA SER A 132 6.09 -11.17 18.98
C SER A 132 7.51 -11.01 18.37
N HIS A 133 8.30 -12.11 18.37
CA HIS A 133 9.63 -12.32 17.75
C HIS A 133 9.80 -11.87 16.28
N ARG A 134 8.73 -11.43 15.62
CA ARG A 134 8.73 -10.93 14.23
C ARG A 134 8.91 -9.42 14.13
N GLU A 135 9.02 -8.73 15.27
CA GLU A 135 9.24 -7.28 15.32
C GLU A 135 10.61 -6.86 14.75
N SER A 136 11.65 -7.70 14.90
CA SER A 136 13.04 -7.34 14.54
C SER A 136 13.43 -7.71 13.10
N GLY A 137 12.47 -8.05 12.25
CA GLY A 137 12.70 -8.36 10.84
C GLY A 137 12.40 -9.82 10.44
N PRO A 138 12.82 -10.24 9.23
CA PRO A 138 13.62 -9.47 8.28
C PRO A 138 12.87 -8.28 7.66
N PHE A 139 13.61 -7.27 7.22
CA PHE A 139 13.11 -6.14 6.45
C PHE A 139 13.52 -6.29 4.99
N VAL A 140 12.61 -6.05 4.05
CA VAL A 140 12.81 -6.35 2.63
C VAL A 140 12.56 -5.13 1.77
N LEU A 141 13.32 -4.97 0.69
CA LEU A 141 13.08 -3.89 -0.26
C LEU A 141 11.72 -4.05 -0.93
N HIS A 142 10.98 -2.95 -1.03
CA HIS A 142 9.70 -2.95 -1.71
C HIS A 142 9.55 -1.71 -2.60
N HIS A 143 8.85 -1.93 -3.71
CA HIS A 143 8.42 -0.89 -4.62
C HIS A 143 7.04 -0.37 -4.16
N PRO A 144 6.93 0.89 -3.69
CA PRO A 144 5.70 1.42 -3.09
C PRO A 144 4.54 1.50 -4.07
N ASP A 145 4.84 1.77 -5.34
CA ASP A 145 3.82 1.97 -6.38
C ASP A 145 4.03 1.05 -7.59
N LEU A 146 4.07 -0.28 -7.37
CA LEU A 146 4.22 -1.26 -8.45
C LEU A 146 2.89 -1.44 -9.23
N GLN A 147 2.41 -0.36 -9.83
CA GLN A 147 1.25 -0.30 -10.69
C GLN A 147 1.59 -0.82 -12.09
N PRO A 148 0.59 -1.19 -12.91
CA PRO A 148 0.82 -1.62 -14.29
C PRO A 148 1.64 -0.63 -15.12
N CYS A 149 1.41 0.68 -14.98
CA CYS A 149 2.18 1.70 -15.72
C CYS A 149 3.67 1.71 -15.41
N ASN A 150 4.10 1.15 -14.27
CA ASN A 150 5.50 1.06 -13.86
C ASN A 150 6.16 -0.27 -14.28
N ILE A 151 5.42 -1.11 -15.02
CA ILE A 151 5.91 -2.35 -15.62
C ILE A 151 6.02 -2.14 -17.14
N LEU A 152 7.24 -2.24 -17.67
CA LEU A 152 7.48 -2.19 -19.11
C LEU A 152 7.34 -3.58 -19.72
N VAL A 153 6.69 -3.65 -20.88
CA VAL A 153 6.49 -4.89 -21.63
C VAL A 153 6.84 -4.76 -23.11
N ASP A 154 7.28 -5.87 -23.71
CA ASP A 154 7.43 -6.01 -25.16
C ASP A 154 6.07 -6.19 -25.88
N GLU A 155 6.09 -6.44 -27.19
CA GLU A 155 4.85 -6.63 -27.96
C GLU A 155 4.13 -7.94 -27.67
N GLU A 156 4.85 -8.94 -27.17
CA GLU A 156 4.31 -10.21 -26.68
C GLU A 156 3.92 -10.17 -25.19
N LEU A 157 3.88 -8.96 -24.60
CA LEU A 157 3.54 -8.73 -23.20
C LEU A 157 4.50 -9.40 -22.21
N ARG A 158 5.77 -9.62 -22.59
CA ARG A 158 6.82 -10.03 -21.64
C ARG A 158 7.38 -8.83 -20.93
N ILE A 159 7.62 -8.96 -19.63
CA ILE A 159 8.19 -7.88 -18.81
C ILE A 159 9.64 -7.65 -19.23
N THR A 160 9.95 -6.42 -19.61
CA THR A 160 11.30 -5.96 -19.99
C THR A 160 11.94 -5.09 -18.92
N GLY A 161 11.16 -4.54 -18.00
CA GLY A 161 11.69 -3.84 -16.83
C GLY A 161 10.62 -3.32 -15.88
N ILE A 162 11.07 -2.90 -14.70
CA ILE A 162 10.29 -2.21 -13.68
C ILE A 162 10.95 -0.85 -13.48
N ILE A 163 10.17 0.21 -13.62
CA ILE A 163 10.63 1.60 -13.51
C ILE A 163 9.97 2.28 -12.32
N ASP A 164 10.34 3.54 -12.08
CA ASP A 164 9.72 4.41 -11.08
C ASP A 164 9.96 3.95 -9.63
N TRP A 165 11.22 3.65 -9.33
CA TRP A 165 11.70 3.27 -7.99
C TRP A 165 11.76 4.43 -6.99
N GLU A 166 11.11 5.56 -7.29
CA GLU A 166 11.06 6.66 -6.35
C GLU A 166 10.40 6.20 -5.05
N PHE A 167 10.91 6.73 -3.93
CA PHE A 167 10.43 6.36 -2.59
C PHE A 167 10.52 4.86 -2.24
N ALA A 168 11.26 4.07 -3.00
CA ALA A 168 11.56 2.68 -2.63
C ALA A 168 12.29 2.65 -1.28
N HIS A 169 11.79 1.80 -0.39
CA HIS A 169 12.33 1.62 0.94
C HIS A 169 12.00 0.22 1.43
N THR A 170 12.74 -0.21 2.45
CA THR A 170 12.56 -1.53 3.04
C THR A 170 11.38 -1.52 4.02
N ILE A 171 10.62 -2.59 4.08
CA ILE A 171 9.44 -2.76 4.97
C ILE A 171 9.52 -4.09 5.73
N PRO A 172 8.75 -4.28 6.82
CA PRO A 172 8.58 -5.60 7.43
C PRO A 172 8.17 -6.65 6.40
N ALA A 173 8.85 -7.80 6.37
CA ALA A 173 8.60 -8.82 5.36
C ALA A 173 7.13 -9.30 5.30
N GLN A 174 6.38 -9.21 6.39
CA GLN A 174 4.97 -9.58 6.45
C GLN A 174 4.07 -8.61 5.65
N LEU A 175 4.51 -7.36 5.47
CA LEU A 175 3.84 -6.36 4.63
C LEU A 175 4.32 -6.38 3.17
N PHE A 176 5.28 -7.26 2.85
CA PHE A 176 5.63 -7.57 1.46
C PHE A 176 4.55 -8.48 0.89
N THR A 177 3.64 -7.90 0.13
CA THR A 177 2.47 -8.53 -0.49
C THR A 177 2.59 -8.48 -2.02
N PRO A 178 1.76 -9.23 -2.78
CA PRO A 178 1.66 -9.00 -4.22
C PRO A 178 1.25 -7.54 -4.53
N PRO A 179 1.44 -7.09 -5.79
CA PRO A 179 0.96 -5.78 -6.24
C PRO A 179 -0.54 -5.60 -5.97
N LEU A 180 -0.95 -4.39 -5.59
CA LEU A 180 -2.34 -4.15 -5.19
C LEU A 180 -3.33 -4.41 -6.32
N TRP A 181 -2.96 -4.13 -7.58
CA TRP A 181 -3.81 -4.44 -8.74
C TRP A 181 -4.00 -5.95 -8.97
N VAL A 182 -3.17 -6.81 -8.35
CA VAL A 182 -3.33 -8.28 -8.37
C VAL A 182 -4.25 -8.73 -7.23
N ILE A 183 -4.15 -8.17 -6.03
CA ILE A 183 -4.95 -8.62 -4.87
C ILE A 183 -6.26 -7.86 -4.67
N TYR A 184 -6.36 -6.65 -5.21
CA TYR A 184 -7.54 -5.79 -5.28
C TYR A 184 -7.78 -5.35 -6.74
N PRO A 185 -8.03 -6.30 -7.67
CA PRO A 185 -8.19 -5.98 -9.08
C PRO A 185 -9.49 -5.20 -9.33
N LYS A 186 -9.46 -4.32 -10.34
CA LYS A 186 -10.70 -3.82 -10.97
C LYS A 186 -11.52 -5.02 -11.47
N GLN A 187 -12.85 -4.87 -11.56
CA GLN A 187 -13.76 -5.99 -11.85
C GLN A 187 -13.40 -6.76 -13.14
N ASN A 188 -12.99 -6.03 -14.18
CA ASN A 188 -12.58 -6.56 -15.48
C ASN A 188 -11.25 -7.34 -15.45
N PHE A 189 -10.47 -7.24 -14.37
CA PHE A 189 -9.15 -7.89 -14.24
C PHE A 189 -9.11 -9.00 -13.18
N ARG A 190 -10.26 -9.45 -12.66
CA ARG A 190 -10.29 -10.50 -11.62
C ARG A 190 -9.68 -11.84 -12.07
N GLU A 191 -9.82 -12.20 -13.34
CA GLU A 191 -9.23 -13.43 -13.88
C GLU A 191 -7.70 -13.37 -13.86
N LEU A 192 -7.09 -12.19 -14.06
CA LEU A 192 -5.64 -12.01 -13.95
C LEU A 192 -5.13 -12.36 -12.54
N SER A 193 -5.87 -12.02 -11.49
CA SER A 193 -5.56 -12.41 -10.12
C SER A 193 -5.59 -13.93 -9.93
N LEU A 194 -6.58 -14.59 -10.52
CA LEU A 194 -6.67 -16.06 -10.49
C LEU A 194 -5.51 -16.70 -11.23
N THR A 195 -5.15 -16.18 -12.41
CA THR A 195 -4.00 -16.67 -13.19
C THR A 195 -2.68 -16.43 -12.47
N PHE A 196 -2.50 -15.29 -11.79
CA PHE A 196 -1.35 -15.04 -10.92
C PHE A 196 -1.23 -16.10 -9.82
N VAL A 197 -2.31 -16.34 -9.07
CA VAL A 197 -2.31 -17.34 -7.98
C VAL A 197 -2.04 -18.74 -8.53
N LYS A 198 -2.73 -19.18 -9.59
CA LYS A 198 -2.49 -20.48 -10.22
C LYS A 198 -1.04 -20.63 -10.69
N THR A 199 -0.48 -19.56 -11.27
CA THR A 199 0.91 -19.55 -11.74
C THR A 199 1.87 -19.69 -10.56
N LEU A 200 1.70 -18.92 -9.49
CA LEU A 200 2.50 -19.00 -8.28
C LEU A 200 2.49 -20.40 -7.66
N PHE A 201 1.31 -20.98 -7.45
CA PHE A 201 1.18 -22.33 -6.87
C PHE A 201 1.73 -23.43 -7.77
N SER A 202 1.88 -23.19 -9.08
CA SER A 202 2.53 -24.12 -10.01
C SER A 202 4.07 -24.07 -9.98
N GLN A 203 4.68 -23.18 -9.19
CA GLN A 203 6.13 -22.99 -9.13
C GLN A 203 6.70 -23.37 -7.75
N PRO A 204 7.18 -24.62 -7.55
CA PRO A 204 7.74 -25.04 -6.26
C PRO A 204 8.91 -24.18 -5.77
N LYS A 205 9.69 -23.59 -6.69
CA LYS A 205 10.80 -22.67 -6.36
C LYS A 205 10.36 -21.39 -5.62
N HIS A 206 9.08 -21.02 -5.69
CA HIS A 206 8.51 -19.83 -5.04
C HIS A 206 7.66 -20.19 -3.81
N GLU A 207 7.88 -21.36 -3.21
CA GLU A 207 7.11 -21.81 -2.05
C GLU A 207 7.16 -20.83 -0.87
N ARG A 208 8.26 -20.08 -0.71
CA ARG A 208 8.38 -19.03 0.32
C ARG A 208 7.29 -17.96 0.15
N LEU A 209 7.07 -17.47 -1.07
CA LEU A 209 6.03 -16.51 -1.39
C LEU A 209 4.63 -17.11 -1.21
N CYS A 210 4.41 -18.35 -1.67
CA CYS A 210 3.14 -19.07 -1.45
C CYS A 210 2.78 -19.13 0.04
N ARG A 211 3.75 -19.54 0.87
CA ARG A 211 3.56 -19.66 2.32
C ARG A 211 3.31 -18.31 2.96
N GLN A 212 4.07 -17.28 2.57
CA GLN A 212 3.94 -15.95 3.13
C GLN A 212 2.60 -15.29 2.79
N TRP A 213 2.13 -15.42 1.55
CA TRP A 213 0.95 -14.70 1.07
C TRP A 213 -0.36 -15.44 1.27
N TYR A 214 -0.36 -16.78 1.22
CA TYR A 214 -1.60 -17.57 1.08
C TYR A 214 -1.77 -18.70 2.10
N ASN A 215 -0.83 -18.93 3.01
CA ASN A 215 -0.93 -20.01 4.01
C ASN A 215 -1.57 -19.57 5.34
N GLY A 216 -2.58 -18.69 5.26
CA GLY A 216 -3.19 -17.99 6.40
C GLY A 216 -4.73 -18.02 6.42
N SER A 217 -5.32 -17.16 7.24
CA SER A 217 -6.78 -17.02 7.42
C SER A 217 -7.53 -16.55 6.17
N LYS A 218 -8.86 -16.69 6.18
CA LYS A 218 -9.75 -16.23 5.08
C LYS A 218 -9.68 -14.72 4.79
N PHE A 219 -9.30 -13.90 5.78
CA PHE A 219 -9.01 -12.48 5.61
C PHE A 219 -7.51 -12.26 5.83
N HIS A 220 -6.83 -11.69 4.84
CA HIS A 220 -5.39 -11.41 4.87
C HIS A 220 -5.17 -10.02 5.48
N LEU A 221 -4.93 -9.95 6.80
CA LEU A 221 -4.66 -8.69 7.49
C LEU A 221 -3.42 -7.98 6.92
N GLU A 222 -2.42 -8.76 6.49
CA GLU A 222 -1.23 -8.28 5.79
C GLU A 222 -1.60 -7.48 4.54
N PHE A 223 -2.56 -7.97 3.74
CA PHE A 223 -2.98 -7.32 2.50
C PHE A 223 -3.76 -6.05 2.80
N PHE A 224 -4.62 -6.10 3.82
CA PHE A 224 -5.37 -4.94 4.30
C PHE A 224 -4.44 -3.82 4.78
N PHE A 225 -3.47 -4.12 5.65
CA PHE A 225 -2.52 -3.11 6.11
C PHE A 225 -1.60 -2.62 4.99
N ALA A 226 -1.13 -3.50 4.10
CA ALA A 226 -0.33 -3.10 2.95
C ALA A 226 -1.09 -2.12 2.03
N ARG A 227 -2.41 -2.34 1.81
CA ARG A 227 -3.26 -1.42 1.05
C ARG A 227 -3.31 -0.04 1.71
N LEU A 228 -3.62 0.03 3.01
CA LEU A 228 -3.70 1.30 3.74
C LEU A 228 -2.38 2.06 3.80
N ILE A 229 -1.26 1.34 3.94
CA ILE A 229 0.08 1.93 4.03
C ILE A 229 0.50 2.53 2.68
N ARG A 230 0.21 1.84 1.56
CA ARG A 230 0.56 2.30 0.22
C ARG A 230 -0.40 3.37 -0.31
N HIS A 231 -1.69 3.29 0.05
CA HIS A 231 -2.73 4.23 -0.37
C HIS A 231 -3.63 4.60 0.82
N SER A 232 -3.27 5.64 1.58
CA SER A 232 -4.06 6.12 2.72
C SER A 232 -5.47 6.60 2.33
N GLY A 233 -5.64 7.04 1.07
CA GLY A 233 -6.93 7.43 0.51
C GLY A 233 -7.95 6.31 0.43
N ASP A 234 -7.52 5.05 0.51
CA ASP A 234 -8.40 3.89 0.50
C ASP A 234 -9.04 3.61 1.87
N LEU A 235 -8.77 4.42 2.90
CA LEU A 235 -9.18 4.16 4.29
C LEU A 235 -10.64 3.72 4.41
N ASN A 236 -11.58 4.49 3.86
CA ASN A 236 -13.01 4.20 4.00
C ASN A 236 -13.42 2.91 3.28
N GLU A 237 -12.94 2.70 2.06
CA GLU A 237 -13.28 1.51 1.26
C GLU A 237 -12.65 0.24 1.88
N ALA A 238 -11.38 0.30 2.25
CA ALA A 238 -10.67 -0.80 2.88
C ALA A 238 -11.28 -1.13 4.25
N PHE A 239 -11.65 -0.11 5.04
CA PHE A 239 -12.26 -0.31 6.35
C PHE A 239 -13.66 -0.94 6.27
N MET A 240 -14.47 -0.55 5.28
CA MET A 240 -15.75 -1.22 5.03
C MET A 240 -15.57 -2.72 4.77
N GLU A 241 -14.56 -3.09 3.98
CA GLU A 241 -14.22 -4.49 3.75
C GLU A 241 -13.75 -5.19 5.03
N TYR A 242 -12.93 -4.52 5.85
CA TYR A 242 -12.45 -5.00 7.14
C TYR A 242 -13.61 -5.25 8.12
N LEU A 243 -14.54 -4.31 8.30
CA LEU A 243 -15.72 -4.49 9.15
C LEU A 243 -16.52 -5.73 8.73
N ARG A 244 -16.83 -5.83 7.43
CA ARG A 244 -17.68 -6.89 6.91
C ARG A 244 -17.00 -8.26 6.94
N LYS A 245 -15.74 -8.34 6.52
CA LYS A 245 -15.05 -9.64 6.31
C LYS A 245 -14.23 -10.09 7.51
N HIS A 246 -13.69 -9.17 8.32
CA HIS A 246 -12.85 -9.49 9.47
C HIS A 246 -13.64 -9.46 10.77
N LEU A 247 -14.38 -8.37 11.03
CA LEU A 247 -15.16 -8.22 12.27
C LEU A 247 -16.57 -8.82 12.16
N ASN A 248 -17.05 -9.14 10.96
CA ASN A 248 -18.42 -9.60 10.70
C ASN A 248 -19.47 -8.66 11.32
N ALA A 249 -19.21 -7.35 11.22
CA ALA A 249 -20.03 -6.30 11.78
C ALA A 249 -20.82 -5.57 10.67
N ASP A 250 -22.03 -5.16 11.00
CA ASP A 250 -22.80 -4.21 10.19
C ASP A 250 -22.21 -2.80 10.36
N SER A 251 -22.07 -2.08 9.25
CA SER A 251 -21.37 -0.79 9.23
C SER A 251 -22.13 0.28 10.02
N ASP A 252 -23.44 0.39 9.79
CA ASP A 252 -24.25 1.45 10.37
C ASP A 252 -24.45 1.22 11.87
N GLN A 253 -24.67 -0.05 12.26
CA GLN A 253 -24.75 -0.43 13.67
C GLN A 253 -23.42 -0.17 14.39
N ALA A 254 -22.29 -0.61 13.83
CA ALA A 254 -20.97 -0.45 14.46
C ALA A 254 -20.57 1.02 14.61
N GLU A 255 -20.86 1.85 13.59
CA GLU A 255 -20.65 3.29 13.67
C GLU A 255 -21.51 3.91 14.79
N SER A 256 -22.80 3.54 14.87
CA SER A 256 -23.72 4.06 15.89
C SER A 256 -23.24 3.72 17.30
N GLU A 257 -22.91 2.45 17.55
CA GLU A 257 -22.38 1.98 18.84
C GLU A 257 -21.06 2.67 19.21
N PHE A 258 -20.20 2.95 18.23
CA PHE A 258 -18.95 3.67 18.46
C PHE A 258 -19.22 5.10 18.98
N PHE A 259 -20.08 5.87 18.32
CA PHE A 259 -20.35 7.25 18.73
C PHE A 259 -21.20 7.37 20.00
N GLU A 260 -21.98 6.35 20.36
CA GLU A 260 -22.62 6.27 21.68
C GLU A 260 -21.57 6.17 22.80
N ARG A 261 -20.47 5.45 22.56
CA ARG A 261 -19.36 5.29 23.53
C ARG A 261 -18.36 6.44 23.48
N HIS A 262 -18.26 7.13 22.35
CA HIS A 262 -17.29 8.18 22.06
C HIS A 262 -17.96 9.47 21.56
N PRO A 263 -18.82 10.11 22.38
CA PRO A 263 -19.53 11.34 21.98
C PRO A 263 -18.57 12.49 21.64
N GLU A 264 -17.37 12.50 22.21
CA GLU A 264 -16.32 13.47 21.90
C GLU A 264 -15.88 13.43 20.42
N VAL A 265 -15.85 12.24 19.82
CA VAL A 265 -15.46 12.07 18.41
C VAL A 265 -16.58 12.53 17.48
N ALA A 266 -17.85 12.48 17.92
CA ALA A 266 -18.95 13.06 17.15
C ALA A 266 -18.81 14.57 17.01
N VAL A 267 -18.40 15.24 18.09
CA VAL A 267 -18.11 16.69 18.08
C VAL A 267 -16.93 17.00 17.17
N GLU A 268 -15.87 16.18 17.19
CA GLU A 268 -14.74 16.31 16.27
C GLU A 268 -15.18 16.20 14.80
N ALA A 269 -16.05 15.24 14.48
CA ALA A 269 -16.58 15.06 13.12
C ALA A 269 -17.36 16.29 12.63
N GLU A 270 -18.20 16.89 13.49
CA GLU A 270 -18.93 18.12 13.18
C GLU A 270 -17.98 19.31 12.96
N GLN A 271 -16.98 19.45 13.82
CA GLN A 271 -15.96 20.49 13.69
C GLN A 271 -15.17 20.34 12.39
N LYS A 272 -14.75 19.11 12.05
CA LYS A 272 -14.05 18.81 10.80
C LYS A 272 -14.92 19.15 9.58
N ALA A 273 -16.20 18.77 9.58
CA ALA A 273 -17.11 19.10 8.48
C ALA A 273 -17.29 20.62 8.31
N LEU A 274 -17.36 21.37 9.41
CA LEU A 274 -17.41 22.83 9.38
C LEU A 274 -16.13 23.43 8.77
N GLN A 275 -14.96 22.92 9.15
CA GLN A 275 -13.68 23.34 8.58
C GLN A 275 -13.59 23.04 7.08
N ASN A 276 -14.06 21.85 6.65
CA ASN A 276 -14.12 21.47 5.23
C ASN A 276 -15.00 22.44 4.43
N ALA A 277 -16.18 22.79 4.96
CA ALA A 277 -17.09 23.75 4.32
C ALA A 277 -16.47 25.16 4.20
N GLN A 278 -15.73 25.61 5.22
CA GLN A 278 -15.00 26.88 5.17
C GLN A 278 -13.87 26.85 4.14
N TRP A 279 -13.14 25.74 4.04
CA TRP A 279 -12.07 25.55 3.08
C TRP A 279 -12.60 25.55 1.63
N LYS A 280 -13.80 25.02 1.39
CA LYS A 280 -14.49 25.08 0.09
C LYS A 280 -14.80 26.51 -0.37
N LEU A 281 -15.12 27.41 0.57
CA LEU A 281 -15.46 28.81 0.29
C LEU A 281 -14.22 29.70 0.14
N TYR A 282 -13.15 29.37 0.85
CA TYR A 282 -11.89 30.10 0.85
C TYR A 282 -10.72 29.12 0.76
N PRO A 283 -10.49 28.49 -0.40
CA PRO A 283 -9.27 27.73 -0.61
C PRO A 283 -8.13 28.74 -0.49
N LYS A 284 -7.38 28.71 0.62
CA LYS A 284 -6.31 29.68 0.86
C LYS A 284 -5.41 29.72 -0.37
N GLU A 285 -5.01 30.95 -0.74
CA GLU A 285 -3.92 31.33 -1.67
C GLU A 285 -2.57 30.70 -1.26
N SER A 286 -2.52 29.37 -1.19
CA SER A 286 -1.39 28.57 -0.71
C SER A 286 -0.73 27.77 -1.84
N GLU A 287 -1.26 27.88 -3.06
CA GLU A 287 -0.64 27.35 -4.28
C GLU A 287 0.13 28.43 -5.07
N ALA A 288 0.10 29.71 -4.66
CA ALA A 288 0.78 30.78 -5.40
C ALA A 288 2.31 30.80 -5.19
N HIS A 289 2.84 30.09 -4.19
CA HIS A 289 4.28 30.00 -3.90
C HIS A 289 4.67 28.57 -3.50
N ARG A 290 4.69 27.64 -4.45
CA ARG A 290 5.51 26.41 -4.39
C ARG A 290 6.08 26.10 -5.76
#